data_AF-A0A135ULT3-F1
#
_entry.id   AF-A0A135ULT3-F1
#
_cell.length_a   1.000
_cell.length_b   1.000
_cell.length_c   1.000
_cell.angle_alpha   90.00
_cell.angle_beta   90.00
_cell.angle_gamma   90.00
#
_symmetry.space_group_name_H-M   'P 1'
#
loop_
_entity.id
_entity.type
_entity.pdbx_description
1 polymer ?
#
loop_
_entity_poly.entity_id
_entity_poly.type
_entity_poly.pdbx_seq_one_letter_code
_entity_poly.pdbx_strand_id
1 'polypeptide(L)'
;MSKPIVLQLGQIEHAHDTWASLADVAQIIKPKATNRAEFLEECKSGALDGVVAIYRTFTSVHITGRIDAELVAALPPSVGFICHN
;
A
#
# COMPACT_ATOMS: atom_id res chain seq x y z
N MET A 1 -15.49 10.74 -11.77
CA MET A 1 -14.90 9.64 -10.98
C MET A 1 -13.57 10.13 -10.45
N SER A 2 -13.31 10.02 -9.15
CA SER A 2 -11.98 10.28 -8.58
C SER A 2 -11.00 9.20 -9.04
N LYS A 3 -9.70 9.54 -9.11
CA LYS A 3 -8.66 8.55 -9.42
C LYS A 3 -8.62 7.49 -8.30
N PRO A 4 -8.46 6.19 -8.62
CA PRO A 4 -8.21 5.16 -7.62
C PRO A 4 -6.94 5.45 -6.82
N ILE A 5 -6.90 4.98 -5.58
CA ILE A 5 -5.75 5.17 -4.68
C ILE A 5 -4.89 3.91 -4.69
N VAL A 6 -3.58 4.08 -4.87
CA VAL A 6 -2.57 3.02 -4.81
C VAL A 6 -1.66 3.27 -3.60
N LEU A 7 -1.47 2.25 -2.78
CA LEU A 7 -0.53 2.29 -1.66
C LEU A 7 0.83 1.75 -2.10
N GLN A 8 1.88 2.56 -1.92
CA GLN A 8 3.25 2.16 -2.15
C GLN A 8 3.91 1.73 -0.83
N LEU A 9 4.22 0.44 -0.70
CA LEU A 9 4.99 -0.13 0.39
C LEU A 9 6.43 -0.40 -0.04
N GLY A 10 7.36 0.39 0.47
CA GLY A 10 8.78 0.32 0.10
C GLY A 10 9.17 1.32 -1.00
N GLN A 11 10.34 1.12 -1.59
CA GLN A 11 10.93 2.05 -2.54
C GLN A 11 10.91 1.48 -3.96
N ILE A 12 10.86 2.37 -4.95
CA ILE A 12 11.09 2.04 -6.35
C ILE A 12 12.56 2.33 -6.61
N GLU A 13 13.36 1.33 -6.99
CA GLU A 13 14.83 1.50 -7.14
C GLU A 13 15.25 1.85 -8.58
N HIS A 14 14.45 1.47 -9.58
CA HIS A 14 14.84 1.58 -10.99
C HIS A 14 13.76 2.19 -11.87
N ALA A 15 12.52 1.68 -11.81
CA ALA A 15 11.44 2.06 -12.72
C ALA A 15 10.73 3.38 -12.33
N HIS A 16 11.50 4.44 -12.04
CA HIS A 16 10.95 5.70 -11.55
C HIS A 16 9.98 6.35 -12.53
N ASP A 17 10.32 6.39 -13.83
CA ASP A 17 9.47 7.03 -14.85
C ASP A 17 8.15 6.26 -15.04
N THR A 18 8.23 4.94 -15.13
CA THR A 18 7.04 4.06 -15.21
C THR A 18 6.18 4.16 -13.96
N TRP A 19 6.79 4.29 -12.77
CA TRP A 19 6.05 4.48 -11.54
C TRP A 19 5.38 5.86 -11.48
N ALA A 20 6.09 6.91 -11.91
CA ALA A 20 5.56 8.26 -11.97
C ALA A 20 4.40 8.39 -12.96
N SER A 21 4.43 7.69 -14.09
CA SER A 21 3.34 7.72 -15.08
C SER A 21 2.02 7.14 -14.54
N LEU A 22 2.03 6.38 -13.44
CA LEU A 22 0.80 5.95 -12.78
C LEU A 22 -0.01 7.12 -12.22
N ALA A 23 0.61 8.29 -11.99
CA ALA A 23 -0.09 9.50 -11.55
C ALA A 23 -1.19 9.94 -12.54
N ASP A 24 -1.11 9.53 -13.81
CA ASP A 24 -2.15 9.82 -14.81
C ASP A 24 -3.47 9.10 -14.50
N VAL A 25 -3.39 7.90 -13.92
CA VAL A 25 -4.53 7.01 -13.70
C VAL A 25 -4.85 6.75 -12.23
N ALA A 26 -3.94 7.03 -11.30
CA ALA A 26 -4.09 6.76 -9.87
C ALA A 26 -3.45 7.85 -9.01
N GLN A 27 -3.94 7.98 -7.78
CA GLN A 27 -3.25 8.71 -6.71
C GLN A 27 -2.36 7.73 -5.93
N ILE A 28 -1.06 8.00 -5.86
CA ILE A 28 -0.13 7.18 -5.10
C ILE A 28 0.05 7.77 -3.71
N ILE A 29 -0.14 6.96 -2.67
CA ILE A 29 0.12 7.32 -1.27
C ILE A 29 1.14 6.37 -0.66
N LYS A 30 1.69 6.77 0.50
CA LYS A 30 2.61 5.97 1.31
C LYS A 30 2.05 5.87 2.72
N PRO A 31 2.27 4.76 3.45
CA PRO A 31 1.88 4.69 4.85
C PRO A 31 2.71 5.68 5.66
N LYS A 32 2.15 6.14 6.78
CA LYS A 32 2.92 6.81 7.83
C LYS A 32 3.58 5.80 8.76
N ALA A 33 2.99 4.62 8.89
CA ALA A 33 3.51 3.55 9.72
C ALA A 33 4.93 3.13 9.31
N THR A 34 5.74 2.84 10.32
CA THR A 34 7.13 2.38 10.16
C THR A 34 7.35 0.97 10.68
N ASN A 35 6.35 0.39 11.35
CA ASN A 35 6.35 -0.98 11.87
C ASN A 35 4.96 -1.61 11.80
N ARG A 36 4.88 -2.92 12.07
CA ARG A 36 3.65 -3.71 11.88
C ARG A 36 2.50 -3.23 12.75
N ALA A 37 2.75 -2.94 14.02
CA ALA A 37 1.71 -2.50 14.94
C ALA A 37 1.10 -1.19 14.45
N GLU A 38 1.93 -0.21 14.09
CA GLU A 38 1.49 1.04 13.49
C GLU A 38 0.72 0.82 12.19
N PHE A 39 1.17 -0.08 11.31
CA PHE A 39 0.52 -0.30 10.03
C PHE A 39 -0.87 -0.93 10.19
N LEU A 40 -1.02 -1.88 11.11
CA LEU A 40 -2.32 -2.47 11.43
C LEU A 40 -3.29 -1.41 11.98
N GLU A 41 -2.83 -0.52 12.85
CA GLU A 41 -3.66 0.57 13.37
C GLU A 41 -3.97 1.61 12.30
N GLU A 42 -3.02 1.93 11.42
CA GLU A 42 -3.23 2.84 10.30
C GLU A 42 -4.31 2.30 9.35
N CYS A 43 -4.30 0.99 9.06
CA CYS A 43 -5.35 0.35 8.26
C CYS A 43 -6.73 0.45 8.94
N LYS A 44 -6.81 0.19 10.25
CA LYS A 44 -8.08 0.25 11.03
C LYS A 44 -8.60 1.67 11.24
N SER A 45 -7.73 2.67 11.17
CA SER A 45 -8.09 4.08 11.42
C SER A 45 -8.91 4.73 10.31
N GLY A 46 -9.00 4.09 9.13
CA GLY A 46 -9.58 4.66 7.91
C GLY A 46 -8.62 5.57 7.12
N ALA A 47 -7.39 5.77 7.58
CA ALA A 47 -6.39 6.59 6.89
C ALA A 47 -6.04 6.07 5.48
N LEU A 48 -6.25 4.78 5.22
CA LEU A 48 -6.00 4.11 3.95
C LEU A 48 -7.29 3.75 3.20
N ASP A 49 -8.44 4.31 3.60
CA ASP A 49 -9.71 4.04 2.94
C ASP A 49 -9.68 4.45 1.46
N GLY A 50 -10.26 3.61 0.61
CA GLY A 50 -10.28 3.82 -0.84
C GLY A 50 -9.02 3.36 -1.57
N VAL A 51 -8.00 2.86 -0.86
CA VAL A 51 -6.90 2.11 -1.50
C VAL A 51 -7.47 0.88 -2.19
N VAL A 52 -7.22 0.75 -3.49
CA VAL A 52 -7.69 -0.38 -4.31
C VAL A 52 -6.59 -1.36 -4.67
N ALA A 53 -5.34 -0.89 -4.66
CA ALA A 53 -4.18 -1.72 -4.97
C ALA A 53 -2.98 -1.34 -4.08
N ILE A 54 -2.18 -2.34 -3.74
CA ILE A 54 -0.96 -2.21 -2.96
C ILE A 54 0.20 -2.70 -3.80
N TYR A 55 1.20 -1.84 -4.02
CA TYR A 55 2.50 -2.28 -4.50
C TYR A 55 3.41 -2.51 -3.29
N ARG A 56 4.15 -3.63 -3.26
CA ARG A 56 5.09 -3.94 -2.17
C ARG A 56 6.40 -4.54 -2.66
N THR A 57 7.49 -4.18 -2.00
CA THR A 57 8.80 -4.81 -2.17
C THR A 57 9.07 -5.88 -1.12
N PHE A 58 10.12 -6.70 -1.34
CA PHE A 58 10.62 -7.62 -0.32
C PHE A 58 10.93 -6.92 1.02
N THR A 59 11.64 -5.79 0.96
CA THR A 59 12.07 -5.01 2.15
C THR A 59 10.91 -4.35 2.89
N SER A 60 9.75 -4.16 2.26
CA SER A 60 8.58 -3.58 2.92
C SER A 60 8.04 -4.45 4.07
N VAL A 61 8.49 -5.71 4.17
CA VAL A 61 8.17 -6.60 5.29
C VAL A 61 8.55 -6.01 6.65
N HIS A 62 9.53 -5.10 6.72
CA HIS A 62 9.87 -4.40 7.96
C HIS A 62 8.75 -3.49 8.47
N ILE A 63 7.92 -2.95 7.56
CA ILE A 63 6.77 -2.10 7.90
C ILE A 63 5.55 -2.97 8.18
N THR A 64 5.23 -3.94 7.33
CA THR A 64 3.95 -4.65 7.42
C THR A 64 4.02 -5.98 8.16
N GLY A 65 5.21 -6.56 8.31
CA GLY A 65 5.34 -8.00 8.54
C GLY A 65 4.84 -8.82 7.34
N ARG A 66 4.58 -10.11 7.56
CA ARG A 66 4.02 -11.00 6.54
C ARG A 66 2.58 -10.60 6.22
N ILE A 67 2.18 -10.82 4.96
CA ILE A 67 0.77 -10.80 4.56
C ILE A 67 0.12 -12.09 5.06
N ASP A 68 -0.37 -12.06 6.30
CA ASP A 68 -1.09 -13.15 6.96
C ASP A 68 -2.55 -12.77 7.18
N ALA A 69 -3.32 -13.67 7.79
CA ALA A 69 -4.75 -13.47 8.01
C ALA A 69 -5.08 -12.23 8.85
N GLU A 70 -4.24 -11.90 9.84
CA GLU A 70 -4.42 -10.70 10.67
C GLU A 70 -4.27 -9.44 9.81
N LEU A 71 -3.21 -9.36 9.00
CA LEU A 71 -3.01 -8.20 8.16
C LEU A 71 -4.11 -8.09 7.10
N VAL A 72 -4.46 -9.18 6.43
CA VAL A 72 -5.53 -9.18 5.42
C VAL A 72 -6.87 -8.73 6.03
N ALA A 73 -7.19 -9.14 7.25
CA ALA A 73 -8.40 -8.71 7.94
C ALA A 73 -8.40 -7.23 8.34
N ALA A 74 -7.22 -6.62 8.53
CA ALA A 74 -7.08 -5.21 8.86
C ALA A 74 -7.11 -4.30 7.62
N LEU A 75 -6.77 -4.79 6.43
CA LEU A 75 -6.73 -4.00 5.21
C LEU A 75 -8.11 -3.38 4.88
N PRO A 76 -8.14 -2.20 4.24
CA PRO A 76 -9.38 -1.63 3.72
C PRO A 76 -10.10 -2.62 2.80
N PRO A 77 -11.44 -2.76 2.90
CA PRO A 77 -12.20 -3.72 2.09
C PRO A 77 -12.17 -3.40 0.59
N SER A 78 -11.75 -2.18 0.22
CA SER A 78 -11.57 -1.76 -1.17
C SER A 78 -10.33 -2.38 -1.84
N VAL A 79 -9.38 -2.93 -1.06
CA VAL A 79 -8.15 -3.52 -1.61
C VAL A 79 -8.49 -4.78 -2.40
N GLY A 80 -8.32 -4.71 -3.72
CA GLY A 80 -8.52 -5.85 -4.62
C GLY A 80 -7.22 -6.53 -5.07
N PHE A 81 -6.08 -5.82 -4.97
CA PHE A 81 -4.81 -6.28 -5.54
C PHE A 81 -3.63 -6.01 -4.61
N ILE A 82 -2.74 -7.00 -4.52
CA ILE A 82 -1.41 -6.87 -3.90
C ILE A 82 -0.39 -7.32 -4.95
N CYS A 83 0.39 -6.36 -5.47
CA CYS A 83 1.43 -6.59 -6.46
C CYS A 83 2.80 -6.63 -5.76
N HIS A 84 3.48 -7.76 -5.82
CA HIS A 84 4.78 -7.95 -5.17
C HIS A 84 5.93 -7.96 -6.19
N ASN A 85 6.94 -7.13 -5.92
CA ASN A 85 8.28 -7.19 -6.52
C ASN A 85 9.30 -7.81 -5.57
#